data_AF-A0A5B0S6N2-F1
#
_entry.id   AF-A0A5B0S6N2-F1
#
_cell.length_a   1.000
_cell.length_b   1.000
_cell.length_c   1.000
_cell.angle_alpha   90.00
_cell.angle_beta   90.00
_cell.angle_gamma   90.00
#
_symmetry.space_group_name_H-M   'P 1'
#
loop_
_entity.id
_entity.type
_entity.pdbx_description
1 polymer ?
#
loop_
_entity_poly.entity_id
_entity_poly.type
_entity_poly.pdbx_seq_one_letter_code
_entity_poly.pdbx_strand_id
1 'polypeptide(L)'
;MSPSFFCKINVFKLKGVDAFYEMRQLKRTSQSTVVNARFIQGCINVQHNCCKGNCSATKTKAKKKERQTTGDLTWEVTHNDQDHYIINASSLHDPTLHQMISKLPVRTLQDQEWVDAISQGLAVWNDQDEDITSDEDDDEDADAADEVNSSDEEDEEGDDDAEGETE
;
A
#
# COMPACT_ATOMS: atom_id res chain seq x y z
N MET A 1 11.64 -38.04 5.31
CA MET A 1 12.17 -37.11 4.28
C MET A 1 11.32 -35.86 4.29
N SER A 2 11.91 -34.68 4.46
CA SER A 2 11.16 -33.43 4.35
C SER A 2 10.74 -33.21 2.88
N PRO A 3 9.52 -32.72 2.61
CA PRO A 3 9.07 -32.46 1.26
C PRO A 3 9.96 -31.41 0.58
N SER A 4 10.25 -31.61 -0.70
CA SER A 4 10.97 -30.64 -1.53
C SER A 4 9.98 -29.91 -2.42
N PHE A 5 9.95 -28.58 -2.30
CA PHE A 5 9.13 -27.72 -3.13
C PHE A 5 9.97 -27.14 -4.28
N PHE A 6 9.36 -27.00 -5.44
CA PHE A 6 9.98 -26.45 -6.64
C PHE A 6 9.08 -25.39 -7.26
N CYS A 7 9.68 -24.35 -7.82
CA CYS A 7 8.99 -23.24 -8.46
C CYS A 7 9.44 -23.13 -9.91
N LYS A 8 8.49 -23.04 -10.85
CA LYS A 8 8.78 -22.61 -12.22
C LYS A 8 8.84 -21.09 -12.24
N ILE A 9 9.97 -20.54 -12.67
CA ILE A 9 10.22 -19.10 -12.73
C ILE A 9 10.52 -18.67 -14.16
N ASN A 10 10.12 -17.44 -14.51
CA ASN A 10 10.61 -16.77 -15.71
C ASN A 10 11.89 -16.02 -15.38
N VAL A 11 12.87 -16.04 -16.28
CA VAL A 11 14.14 -15.34 -16.07
C VAL A 11 14.02 -13.91 -16.57
N PHE A 12 14.50 -12.96 -15.76
CA PHE A 12 14.56 -11.54 -16.09
C PHE A 12 16.01 -11.07 -16.16
N LYS A 13 16.27 -10.08 -17.01
CA LYS A 13 17.56 -9.40 -17.11
C LYS A 13 17.46 -8.00 -16.53
N LEU A 14 18.36 -7.67 -15.60
CA LEU A 14 18.59 -6.31 -15.14
C LEU A 14 19.07 -5.42 -16.30
N LYS A 15 18.56 -4.20 -16.35
CA LYS A 15 18.86 -3.19 -17.37
C LYS A 15 19.28 -1.87 -16.71
N GLY A 16 19.34 -0.79 -17.49
CA GLY A 16 19.67 0.55 -17.00
C GLY A 16 18.63 1.11 -16.02
N VAL A 17 18.87 2.33 -15.56
CA VAL A 17 17.85 3.12 -14.86
C VAL A 17 16.90 3.69 -15.93
N ASP A 18 15.61 3.61 -15.69
CA ASP A 18 14.58 4.21 -16.55
C ASP A 18 14.65 5.75 -16.46
N ALA A 19 14.51 6.44 -17.59
CA ALA A 19 14.64 7.90 -17.62
C ALA A 19 13.39 8.62 -17.10
N PHE A 20 12.21 7.99 -17.16
CA PHE A 20 10.95 8.59 -16.72
C PHE A 20 10.70 8.30 -15.24
N TYR A 21 10.86 7.04 -14.84
CA TYR A 21 10.62 6.63 -13.45
C TYR A 21 11.83 6.74 -12.54
N GLU A 22 13.04 6.89 -13.09
CA GLU A 22 14.31 6.87 -12.33
C GLU A 22 14.52 5.56 -11.54
N MET A 23 13.84 4.49 -11.93
CA MET A 23 13.91 3.17 -11.29
C MET A 23 14.67 2.15 -12.14
N ARG A 24 15.19 1.10 -11.50
CA ARG A 24 15.97 0.05 -12.18
C ARG A 24 15.06 -0.78 -13.07
N GLN A 25 15.39 -0.87 -14.36
CA GLN A 25 14.63 -1.65 -15.33
C GLN A 25 14.92 -3.15 -15.24
N LEU A 26 13.89 -3.94 -15.49
CA LEU A 26 13.93 -5.38 -15.70
C LEU A 26 13.29 -5.70 -17.05
N LYS A 27 13.93 -6.60 -17.82
CA LYS A 27 13.35 -7.14 -19.05
C LYS A 27 13.11 -8.63 -18.90
N ARG A 28 11.86 -9.06 -19.09
CA ARG A 28 11.52 -10.49 -19.17
C ARG A 28 12.27 -11.13 -20.34
N THR A 29 12.72 -12.36 -20.16
CA THR A 29 13.31 -13.16 -21.23
C THR A 29 12.35 -14.27 -21.64
N SER A 30 12.60 -14.91 -22.79
CA SER A 30 11.90 -16.12 -23.21
C SER A 30 12.29 -17.36 -22.38
N GLN A 31 13.27 -17.24 -21.47
CA GLN A 31 13.75 -18.36 -20.68
C GLN A 31 12.89 -18.55 -19.43
N SER A 32 12.58 -19.81 -19.14
CA SER A 32 12.00 -20.23 -17.86
C SER A 32 12.80 -21.41 -17.33
N THR A 33 12.83 -21.56 -16.00
CA THR A 33 13.54 -22.66 -15.34
C THR A 33 12.76 -23.11 -14.11
N VAL A 34 13.12 -24.27 -13.58
CA VAL A 34 12.57 -24.81 -12.33
C VAL A 34 13.68 -24.79 -11.28
N VAL A 35 13.42 -24.12 -10.17
CA VAL A 35 14.36 -24.03 -9.04
C VAL A 35 13.75 -24.67 -7.81
N ASN A 36 14.58 -25.29 -6.97
CA ASN A 36 14.13 -25.73 -5.66
C ASN A 36 13.84 -24.48 -4.81
N ALA A 37 12.67 -24.44 -4.16
CA ALA A 37 12.22 -23.29 -3.39
C ALA A 37 13.19 -22.90 -2.27
N ARG A 38 13.99 -23.87 -1.77
CA ARG A 38 15.03 -23.62 -0.75
C ARG A 38 16.10 -22.61 -1.18
N PHE A 39 16.25 -22.37 -2.50
CA PHE A 39 17.25 -21.45 -3.05
C PHE A 39 16.68 -20.04 -3.31
N ILE A 40 15.38 -19.82 -3.07
CA ILE A 40 14.77 -18.48 -3.18
C ILE A 40 15.19 -17.67 -1.95
N GLN A 41 15.91 -16.58 -2.18
CA GLN A 41 16.43 -15.72 -1.09
C GLN A 41 15.40 -14.70 -0.61
N GLY A 42 14.45 -14.32 -1.46
CA GLY A 42 13.44 -13.32 -1.15
C GLY A 42 12.64 -12.93 -2.38
N CYS A 43 11.76 -11.95 -2.18
CA CYS A 43 10.87 -11.42 -3.21
C CYS A 43 11.06 -9.90 -3.30
N ILE A 44 11.11 -9.38 -4.52
CA ILE A 44 11.10 -7.95 -4.79
C ILE A 44 9.79 -7.54 -5.47
N ASN A 45 9.33 -6.34 -5.14
CA ASN A 45 8.18 -5.73 -5.77
C ASN A 45 8.60 -5.14 -7.13
N VAL A 46 7.91 -5.58 -8.18
CA VAL A 46 8.14 -5.10 -9.55
C VAL A 46 6.84 -4.57 -10.12
N GLN A 47 6.92 -3.51 -10.90
CA GLN A 47 5.79 -2.89 -11.58
C GLN A 47 6.03 -2.93 -13.09
N HIS A 48 4.95 -3.01 -13.87
CA HIS A 48 5.06 -2.90 -15.33
C HIS A 48 5.52 -1.48 -15.69
N ASN A 49 6.46 -1.37 -16.62
CA ASN A 49 6.88 -0.07 -17.15
C ASN A 49 5.88 0.38 -18.23
N CYS A 50 4.74 0.91 -17.78
CA CYS A 50 3.65 1.31 -18.66
C CYS A 50 4.04 2.42 -19.64
N CYS A 51 4.93 3.33 -19.23
CA CYS A 51 5.46 4.38 -20.11
C CYS A 51 6.21 3.76 -21.30
N LYS A 52 7.14 2.85 -21.04
CA LYS A 52 7.91 2.18 -22.09
C LYS A 52 7.08 1.20 -22.93
N GLY A 53 6.11 0.53 -22.29
CA GLY A 53 5.17 -0.36 -22.97
C GLY A 53 4.10 0.38 -23.77
N ASN A 54 4.06 1.72 -23.73
CA ASN A 54 3.00 2.54 -24.34
C ASN A 54 1.59 2.07 -23.96
N CYS A 55 1.39 1.64 -22.71
CA CYS A 55 0.11 1.08 -22.24
C CYS A 55 -1.00 2.14 -22.27
N SER A 56 -2.22 1.73 -22.60
CA SER A 56 -3.37 2.65 -22.65
C SER A 56 -4.16 2.62 -21.34
N ALA A 57 -4.50 3.80 -20.81
CA ALA A 57 -5.47 3.93 -19.72
C ALA A 57 -6.86 4.29 -20.29
N THR A 58 -7.86 3.46 -20.04
CA THR A 58 -9.24 3.65 -20.53
C THR A 58 -10.24 3.55 -19.38
N LYS A 59 -11.32 4.35 -19.40
CA LYS A 59 -12.43 4.20 -18.44
C LYS A 59 -13.33 3.05 -18.88
N THR A 60 -13.06 1.84 -18.41
CA THR A 60 -13.78 0.62 -18.85
C THR A 60 -14.39 -0.16 -17.71
N LYS A 61 -13.87 -0.02 -16.48
CA LYS A 61 -14.25 -0.88 -15.37
C LYS A 61 -15.36 -0.25 -14.55
N ALA A 62 -16.54 -0.88 -14.53
CA ALA A 62 -17.63 -0.42 -13.69
C ALA A 62 -17.24 -0.50 -12.20
N LYS A 63 -17.46 0.60 -11.46
CA LYS A 63 -17.30 0.63 -10.01
C LYS A 63 -18.30 -0.31 -9.37
N LYS A 64 -17.89 -0.96 -8.28
CA LYS A 64 -18.83 -1.64 -7.38
C LYS A 64 -18.96 -0.80 -6.11
N LYS A 65 -20.17 -0.41 -5.77
CA LYS A 65 -20.53 0.15 -4.47
C LYS A 65 -21.43 -0.86 -3.77
N GLU A 66 -21.10 -1.28 -2.55
CA GLU A 66 -21.90 -2.27 -1.79
C GLU A 66 -22.15 -3.60 -2.55
N ARG A 67 -21.15 -4.06 -3.31
CA ARG A 67 -21.23 -5.23 -4.22
C ARG A 67 -22.15 -5.06 -5.43
N GLN A 68 -22.84 -3.93 -5.58
CA GLN A 68 -23.64 -3.59 -6.76
C GLN A 68 -22.80 -2.84 -7.79
N THR A 69 -22.94 -3.23 -9.05
CA THR A 69 -22.27 -2.55 -10.16
C THR A 69 -22.94 -1.20 -10.41
N THR A 70 -22.17 -0.12 -10.31
CA THR A 70 -22.60 1.26 -10.61
C THR A 70 -22.32 1.59 -12.07
N GLY A 71 -23.05 2.56 -12.63
CA GLY A 71 -22.78 3.11 -13.97
C GLY A 71 -21.46 3.89 -14.09
N ASP A 72 -20.83 4.23 -12.96
CA ASP A 72 -19.57 4.95 -12.92
C ASP A 72 -18.40 4.06 -13.35
N LEU A 73 -17.71 4.46 -14.42
CA LEU A 73 -16.53 3.76 -14.92
C LEU A 73 -15.25 4.28 -14.25
N THR A 74 -14.34 3.36 -13.95
CA THR A 74 -12.98 3.62 -13.46
C THR A 74 -11.95 3.41 -14.55
N TRP A 75 -10.87 4.17 -14.42
CA TRP A 75 -9.68 4.00 -15.25
C TRP A 75 -9.06 2.63 -15.01
N GLU A 76 -8.75 1.94 -16.10
CA GLU A 76 -8.06 0.67 -16.15
C GLU A 76 -6.90 0.79 -17.13
N VAL A 77 -5.74 0.25 -16.77
CA VAL A 77 -4.57 0.21 -17.64
C VAL A 77 -4.57 -1.10 -18.41
N THR A 78 -4.60 -1.02 -19.73
CA THR A 78 -4.39 -2.16 -20.63
C THR A 78 -2.91 -2.23 -20.98
N HIS A 79 -2.25 -3.31 -20.57
CA HIS A 79 -0.83 -3.53 -20.85
C HIS A 79 -0.63 -4.04 -22.28
N ASN A 80 0.20 -3.34 -23.06
CA ASN A 80 0.49 -3.70 -24.45
C ASN A 80 1.61 -4.74 -24.60
N ASP A 81 2.38 -4.98 -23.54
CA ASP A 81 3.38 -6.04 -23.49
C ASP A 81 3.46 -6.67 -22.09
N GLN A 82 4.26 -7.74 -21.98
CA GLN A 82 4.56 -8.42 -20.72
C GLN A 82 6.07 -8.58 -20.53
N ASP A 83 6.83 -7.61 -21.05
CA ASP A 83 8.29 -7.70 -21.17
C ASP A 83 9.02 -6.63 -20.37
N HIS A 84 8.42 -5.46 -20.19
CA HIS A 84 9.08 -4.30 -19.58
C HIS A 84 8.59 -4.05 -18.16
N TYR A 85 9.52 -4.09 -17.22
CA TYR A 85 9.24 -3.89 -15.79
C TYR A 85 10.27 -2.95 -15.18
N ILE A 86 9.92 -2.39 -14.03
CA ILE A 86 10.80 -1.62 -13.14
C ILE A 86 10.70 -2.18 -11.73
N ILE A 87 11.80 -2.15 -10.99
CA ILE A 87 11.79 -2.49 -9.56
C ILE A 87 11.19 -1.30 -8.82
N ASN A 88 10.18 -1.54 -7.98
CA ASN A 88 9.61 -0.50 -7.14
C ASN A 88 10.64 -0.09 -6.07
N ALA A 89 11.31 1.04 -6.32
CA ALA A 89 12.38 1.52 -5.46
C ALA A 89 11.89 1.94 -4.06
N SER A 90 10.60 2.25 -3.94
CA SER A 90 9.96 2.71 -2.70
C SER A 90 9.18 1.60 -1.99
N SER A 91 9.47 0.32 -2.30
CA SER A 91 8.83 -0.79 -1.61
C SER A 91 9.30 -0.89 -0.16
N LEU A 92 8.34 -0.95 0.77
CA LEU A 92 8.60 -1.15 2.20
C LEU A 92 8.92 -2.61 2.57
N HIS A 93 8.64 -3.55 1.67
CA HIS A 93 8.93 -4.96 1.90
C HIS A 93 10.38 -5.27 1.52
N ASP A 94 11.17 -5.75 2.48
CA ASP A 94 12.59 -6.09 2.30
C ASP A 94 13.39 -4.97 1.58
N PRO A 95 13.52 -3.80 2.23
CA PRO A 95 14.17 -2.63 1.64
C PRO A 95 15.65 -2.89 1.32
N THR A 96 16.32 -3.72 2.12
CA THR A 96 17.73 -4.09 1.91
C THR A 96 17.91 -4.87 0.60
N LEU A 97 17.07 -5.87 0.34
CA LEU A 97 17.10 -6.61 -0.92
C LEU A 97 16.79 -5.71 -2.11
N HIS A 98 15.81 -4.81 -1.99
CA HIS A 98 15.47 -3.83 -3.03
C HIS A 98 16.66 -2.91 -3.34
N GLN A 99 17.33 -2.37 -2.33
CA GLN A 99 18.50 -1.51 -2.52
C GLN A 99 19.64 -2.28 -3.20
N MET A 100 19.95 -3.49 -2.72
CA MET A 100 21.01 -4.34 -3.24
C MET A 100 20.80 -4.74 -4.70
N ILE A 101 19.57 -5.08 -5.09
CA ILE A 101 19.26 -5.49 -6.47
C ILE A 101 19.10 -4.28 -7.38
N SER A 102 18.43 -3.21 -6.92
CA SER A 102 18.16 -2.04 -7.75
C SER A 102 19.44 -1.27 -8.09
N LYS A 103 20.40 -1.21 -7.16
CA LYS A 103 21.68 -0.49 -7.34
C LYS A 103 21.45 0.88 -7.97
N LEU A 104 20.48 1.62 -7.43
CA LEU A 104 20.21 2.97 -7.91
C LEU A 104 21.38 3.87 -7.51
N PRO A 105 21.79 4.79 -8.39
CA PRO A 105 22.79 5.78 -8.03
C PRO A 105 22.19 6.72 -6.99
N VAL A 106 22.54 6.51 -5.72
CA VAL A 106 22.21 7.45 -4.65
C VAL A 106 23.36 8.43 -4.56
N ARG A 107 23.10 9.70 -4.83
CA ARG A 107 24.11 10.74 -4.67
C ARG A 107 24.46 10.87 -3.19
N THR A 108 25.73 11.02 -2.88
CA THR A 108 26.17 11.40 -1.54
C THR A 108 26.03 12.92 -1.43
N LEU A 109 25.14 13.35 -0.55
CA LEU A 109 24.99 14.76 -0.16
C LEU A 109 26.23 15.24 0.56
N GLN A 110 26.72 16.43 0.21
CA GLN A 110 27.78 17.10 0.97
C GLN A 110 27.23 17.69 2.27
N ASP A 111 28.08 17.85 3.27
CA ASP A 111 27.71 18.41 4.57
C ASP A 111 27.05 19.79 4.45
N GLN A 112 27.54 20.63 3.54
CA GLN A 112 26.95 21.95 3.29
C GLN A 112 25.54 21.85 2.70
N GLU A 113 25.29 20.89 1.80
CA GLU A 113 23.94 20.69 1.23
C GLU A 113 22.94 20.26 2.32
N TRP A 114 23.39 19.49 3.32
CA TRP A 114 22.58 19.15 4.48
C TRP A 114 22.25 20.39 5.32
N VAL A 115 23.25 21.22 5.62
CA VAL A 115 23.06 22.47 6.38
C VAL A 115 22.09 23.40 5.65
N ASP A 116 22.28 23.56 4.34
CA ASP A 116 21.44 24.42 3.50
C ASP A 116 20.00 23.90 3.46
N ALA A 117 19.80 22.59 3.28
CA ALA A 117 18.47 21.98 3.26
C ALA A 117 17.74 22.13 4.61
N ILE A 118 18.43 21.92 5.73
CA ILE A 118 17.85 22.08 7.08
C ILE A 118 17.49 23.55 7.32
N SER A 119 18.37 24.48 6.96
CA SER A 119 18.14 25.92 7.16
C SER A 119 16.97 26.42 6.31
N GLN A 120 16.88 25.98 5.06
CA GLN A 120 15.76 26.29 4.17
C GLN A 120 14.43 25.71 4.69
N GLY A 121 14.43 24.46 5.13
CA GLY A 121 13.25 23.82 5.71
C GLY A 121 12.76 24.55 6.96
N LEU A 122 13.67 24.94 7.85
CA LEU A 122 13.35 25.70 9.06
C LEU A 122 12.77 27.08 8.74
N ALA A 123 13.33 27.79 7.77
CA ALA A 123 12.80 29.08 7.35
C ALA A 123 11.36 28.96 6.83
N VAL A 124 11.07 27.93 6.02
CA VAL A 124 9.71 27.66 5.54
C VAL A 124 8.75 27.32 6.69
N TRP A 125 9.19 26.53 7.68
CA TRP A 125 8.35 26.22 8.83
C TRP A 125 8.07 27.44 9.72
N ASN A 126 9.04 28.34 9.87
CA ASN A 126 8.85 29.55 10.67
C ASN A 126 8.06 30.66 9.94
N ASP A 127 7.95 30.59 8.61
CA ASP A 127 7.17 31.54 7.80
C ASP A 127 5.67 31.15 7.72
N GLN A 128 5.31 29.98 8.25
CA GLN A 128 3.92 29.58 8.46
C GLN A 128 3.41 30.27 9.74
N ASP A 129 2.99 31.53 9.59
CA ASP A 129 2.40 32.42 10.60
C ASP A 129 0.99 31.98 11.08
N GLU A 130 0.65 30.69 10.96
CA GLU A 130 -0.53 30.14 11.58
C GLU A 130 -0.08 29.41 12.84
N ASP A 131 -0.36 30.02 14.00
CA ASP A 131 -0.37 29.30 15.26
C ASP A 131 -1.18 28.02 15.01
N ILE A 132 -0.53 26.87 15.13
CA ILE A 132 -1.24 25.59 15.23
C ILE A 132 -1.96 25.68 16.58
N THR A 133 -3.12 26.32 16.59
CA THR A 133 -4.09 26.15 17.64
C THR A 133 -4.41 24.67 17.59
N SER A 134 -4.22 23.95 18.70
CA SER A 134 -4.97 22.70 18.86
C SER A 134 -6.41 23.09 18.60
N ASP A 135 -7.03 22.50 17.58
CA ASP A 135 -8.48 22.58 17.42
C ASP A 135 -9.04 22.04 18.75
N GLU A 136 -9.34 22.94 19.69
CA GLU A 136 -10.24 22.64 20.77
C GLU A 136 -11.56 22.41 20.06
N ASP A 137 -11.98 21.16 20.02
CA ASP A 137 -13.25 20.72 19.48
C ASP A 137 -14.36 21.58 20.13
N ASP A 138 -14.78 22.64 19.45
CA ASP A 138 -16.12 23.18 19.65
C ASP A 138 -17.06 22.12 19.07
N ASP A 139 -17.36 21.13 19.91
CA ASP A 139 -18.46 20.18 19.76
C ASP A 139 -19.78 20.99 19.72
N GLU A 140 -20.03 21.69 18.62
CA GLU A 140 -21.39 22.03 18.22
C GLU A 140 -22.02 20.73 17.72
N ASP A 141 -22.54 19.98 18.69
CA ASP A 141 -23.46 18.86 18.54
C ASP A 141 -24.49 19.18 17.45
N ALA A 142 -24.19 18.76 16.23
CA ALA A 142 -25.15 18.76 15.14
C ALA A 142 -26.10 17.59 15.38
N ASP A 143 -27.15 17.85 16.16
CA ASP A 143 -28.35 17.05 16.43
C ASP A 143 -28.49 15.83 15.49
N ALA A 144 -27.84 14.73 15.87
CA ALA A 144 -28.13 13.42 15.31
C ALA A 144 -29.35 12.87 16.06
N ALA A 145 -30.52 13.12 15.49
CA ALA A 145 -31.75 12.36 15.66
C ALA A 145 -31.93 11.63 17.01
N ASP A 146 -32.71 12.28 17.86
CA ASP A 146 -33.48 11.74 18.98
C ASP A 146 -33.94 10.28 18.76
N GLU A 147 -33.16 9.33 19.26
CA GLU A 147 -33.63 7.97 19.58
C GLU A 147 -33.62 7.87 21.11
N VAL A 148 -34.73 8.31 21.70
CA VAL A 148 -35.03 8.16 23.13
C VAL A 148 -35.02 6.67 23.48
N ASN A 149 -33.88 6.16 23.95
CA ASN A 149 -33.87 4.93 24.73
C ASN A 149 -34.04 5.33 26.20
N SER A 150 -35.30 5.32 26.64
CA SER A 150 -35.66 5.50 28.05
C SER A 150 -34.94 4.45 28.89
N SER A 151 -34.03 4.93 29.73
CA SER A 151 -33.30 4.16 30.74
C SER A 151 -34.24 3.47 31.72
N ASP A 152 -33.85 2.24 32.08
CA ASP A 152 -34.21 1.54 33.31
C ASP A 152 -34.17 2.45 34.54
N GLU A 153 -35.07 2.20 35.50
CA GLU A 153 -34.74 2.24 36.93
C GLU A 153 -35.79 1.41 37.72
N GLU A 154 -35.27 0.61 38.67
CA GLU A 154 -35.86 0.25 39.97
C GLU A 154 -37.07 -0.75 39.95
N ASP A 155 -37.17 -1.81 40.75
CA ASP A 155 -36.50 -2.23 41.99
C ASP A 155 -36.89 -3.70 42.34
N GLU A 156 -36.10 -4.27 43.25
CA GLU A 156 -36.32 -5.34 44.25
C GLU A 156 -37.60 -6.21 44.19
N GLU A 157 -37.54 -7.53 44.33
CA GLU A 157 -37.44 -8.28 45.60
C GLU A 157 -37.46 -9.79 45.25
N GLY A 158 -36.83 -10.62 46.08
CA GLY A 158 -36.73 -12.06 45.86
C GLY A 158 -38.05 -12.84 46.01
N ASP A 159 -38.05 -14.07 45.48
CA ASP A 159 -38.48 -15.23 46.27
C ASP A 159 -37.88 -16.50 45.66
N ASP A 160 -37.31 -17.31 46.55
CA ASP A 160 -36.97 -18.70 46.30
C ASP A 160 -38.29 -19.48 46.08
N ASP A 161 -38.29 -20.47 45.18
CA ASP A 161 -38.81 -21.80 45.53
C ASP A 161 -38.58 -22.79 44.38
N ALA A 162 -37.76 -23.78 44.71
CA ALA A 162 -37.64 -25.03 43.99
C ALA A 162 -38.62 -26.03 44.62
N GLU A 163 -39.60 -26.46 43.85
CA GLU A 163 -40.38 -27.67 44.17
C GLU A 163 -40.39 -28.59 42.94
N GLY A 164 -40.08 -29.87 43.18
CA GLY A 164 -40.48 -30.99 42.32
C GLY A 164 -42.01 -31.06 42.23
N GLU A 165 -42.67 -31.97 41.54
CA GLU A 165 -42.44 -33.35 41.14
C GLU A 165 -43.40 -33.65 39.96
N THR A 166 -43.20 -34.79 39.29
CA THR A 166 -44.18 -35.72 38.66
C THR A 166 -45.48 -35.15 38.04
N GLU A 167 -45.83 -35.46 36.79
CA GLU A 167 -46.26 -36.80 36.28
C GLU A 167 -45.89 -37.02 34.81
#